data_AF-A0A7C9RFC3-F1
#
_entry.id   AF-A0A7C9RFC3-F1
#
_cell.length_a   1.000
_cell.length_b   1.000
_cell.length_c   1.000
_cell.angle_alpha   90.00
_cell.angle_beta   90.00
_cell.angle_gamma   90.00
#
_symmetry.space_group_name_H-M   'P 1'
#
loop_
_entity.id
_entity.type
_entity.pdbx_description
1 polymer ?
#
loop_
_entity_poly.entity_id
_entity_poly.type
_entity_poly.pdbx_seq_one_letter_code
_entity_poly.pdbx_strand_id
1 'polypeptide(L)'
;MIAMENQRVSTMLNKVPEITISFWIIKALAVTVGETAADFLNTNLGFGLTVTSWIMSAFLAVALIVQFARKKYVPSIYWISVVLISVVGTLITDNLVDNLGISLKATTLFFGMALLVTFAVWYAVERTLSIHTIYTTRREAFYWLAILLTFALGTAGGDLTAEGLGLGYAQAGLIFGALIAVVAFAYYFLKMDAV
;
A
#
# COMPACT_ATOMS: atom_id res chain seq x y z
N MET A 1 -34.87 -14.05 -3.56
CA MET A 1 -34.14 -14.15 -4.84
C MET A 1 -33.52 -12.82 -5.27
N ILE A 2 -34.27 -11.70 -5.23
CA ILE A 2 -33.80 -10.36 -5.66
C ILE A 2 -32.63 -9.80 -4.81
N ALA A 3 -32.59 -10.05 -3.49
CA ALA A 3 -31.51 -9.56 -2.62
C ALA A 3 -30.15 -10.27 -2.85
N MET A 4 -30.16 -11.56 -3.21
CA MET A 4 -28.95 -12.32 -3.51
C MET A 4 -28.34 -11.92 -4.86
N GLU A 5 -29.17 -11.49 -5.81
CA GLU A 5 -28.73 -11.02 -7.12
C GLU A 5 -28.04 -9.66 -7.02
N ASN A 6 -28.57 -8.75 -6.20
CA ASN A 6 -27.94 -7.46 -5.92
C ASN A 6 -26.56 -7.61 -5.24
N GLN A 7 -26.41 -8.56 -4.32
CA GLN A 7 -25.10 -8.85 -3.72
C GLN A 7 -24.09 -9.36 -4.76
N ARG A 8 -24.48 -10.27 -5.65
CA ARG A 8 -23.60 -10.77 -6.74
C ARG A 8 -23.22 -9.70 -7.76
N VAL A 9 -24.13 -8.80 -8.09
CA VAL A 9 -23.84 -7.67 -9.00
C VAL A 9 -22.88 -6.67 -8.34
N SER A 10 -22.99 -6.44 -7.02
CA SER A 10 -22.06 -5.57 -6.29
C SER A 10 -20.63 -6.13 -6.24
N THR A 11 -20.46 -7.45 -6.07
CA THR A 11 -19.14 -8.11 -6.13
C THR A 11 -18.54 -8.08 -7.53
N MET A 12 -19.35 -8.17 -8.59
CA MET A 12 -18.87 -8.08 -9.98
C MET A 12 -18.46 -6.66 -10.43
N LEU A 13 -18.85 -5.62 -9.69
CA LEU A 13 -18.51 -4.22 -9.99
C LEU A 13 -17.38 -3.67 -9.12
N ASN A 14 -17.03 -4.35 -8.02
CA ASN A 14 -15.93 -3.90 -7.17
C ASN A 14 -14.59 -4.11 -7.88
N LYS A 15 -13.72 -3.10 -7.87
CA LYS A 15 -12.41 -3.13 -8.52
C LYS A 15 -11.30 -3.77 -7.65
N VAL A 16 -11.64 -4.28 -6.48
CA VAL A 16 -10.70 -4.85 -5.51
C VAL A 16 -10.85 -6.37 -5.47
N PRO A 17 -9.74 -7.14 -5.39
CA PRO A 17 -9.80 -8.58 -5.22
C PRO A 17 -10.59 -9.01 -3.97
N GLU A 18 -11.22 -10.17 -4.06
CA GLU A 18 -11.73 -10.86 -2.87
C GLU A 18 -10.58 -11.28 -1.94
N ILE A 19 -10.78 -11.09 -0.64
CA ILE A 19 -9.78 -11.39 0.40
C ILE A 19 -9.73 -12.91 0.63
N THR A 20 -9.03 -13.60 -0.27
CA THR A 20 -8.78 -15.04 -0.23
C THR A 20 -7.35 -15.35 0.23
N ILE A 21 -7.00 -16.62 0.43
CA ILE A 21 -5.61 -17.02 0.74
C ILE A 21 -4.66 -16.56 -0.38
N SER A 22 -5.07 -16.70 -1.64
CA SER A 22 -4.29 -16.24 -2.80
C SER A 22 -4.04 -14.73 -2.77
N PHE A 23 -5.01 -13.94 -2.28
CA PHE A 23 -4.81 -12.50 -2.09
C PHE A 23 -3.66 -12.22 -1.11
N TRP A 24 -3.62 -12.93 0.03
CA TRP A 24 -2.55 -12.74 1.02
C TRP A 24 -1.18 -13.16 0.48
N ILE A 25 -1.12 -14.27 -0.27
CA ILE A 25 0.13 -14.73 -0.90
C ILE A 25 0.65 -13.69 -1.89
N ILE A 26 -0.19 -13.25 -2.84
CA ILE A 26 0.24 -12.29 -3.86
C ILE A 26 0.61 -10.95 -3.22
N LYS A 27 -0.13 -10.50 -2.19
CA LYS A 27 0.19 -9.28 -1.45
C LYS A 27 1.53 -9.37 -0.75
N ALA A 28 1.82 -10.47 -0.06
CA ALA A 28 3.10 -10.68 0.60
C ALA A 28 4.24 -10.67 -0.43
N LEU A 29 4.09 -11.39 -1.54
CA LEU A 29 5.06 -11.40 -2.63
C LEU A 29 5.28 -10.01 -3.23
N ALA A 30 4.21 -9.26 -3.48
CA ALA A 30 4.29 -7.91 -4.04
C ALA A 30 5.12 -6.97 -3.15
N VAL A 31 4.95 -7.05 -1.84
CA VAL A 31 5.72 -6.24 -0.88
C VAL A 31 7.21 -6.62 -0.93
N THR A 32 7.56 -7.91 -0.85
CA THR A 32 8.97 -8.36 -0.90
C THR A 32 9.64 -8.06 -2.24
N VAL A 33 8.91 -8.21 -3.35
CA VAL A 33 9.45 -7.94 -4.68
C VAL A 33 9.65 -6.44 -4.89
N GLY A 34 8.80 -5.59 -4.31
CA GLY A 34 8.88 -4.14 -4.47
C GLY A 34 10.20 -3.54 -3.99
N GLU A 35 10.56 -3.83 -2.73
CA GLU A 35 11.79 -3.36 -2.09
C GLU A 35 13.03 -3.92 -2.79
N THR A 36 13.07 -5.24 -3.01
CA THR A 36 14.17 -5.90 -3.73
C THR A 36 14.36 -5.34 -5.15
N ALA A 37 13.28 -5.00 -5.85
CA ALA A 37 13.35 -4.41 -7.18
C ALA A 37 13.84 -2.95 -7.15
N ALA A 38 13.43 -2.16 -6.15
CA ALA A 38 13.95 -0.81 -5.94
C ALA A 38 15.47 -0.85 -5.73
N ASP A 39 15.94 -1.72 -4.84
CA ASP A 39 17.36 -1.91 -4.55
C ASP A 39 18.13 -2.36 -5.78
N PHE A 40 17.64 -3.39 -6.48
CA PHE A 40 18.30 -3.91 -7.68
C PHE A 40 18.47 -2.85 -8.77
N LEU A 41 17.44 -2.04 -9.01
CA LEU A 41 17.50 -0.96 -10.00
C LEU A 41 18.45 0.16 -9.57
N ASN A 42 18.49 0.47 -8.28
CA ASN A 42 19.35 1.52 -7.73
C ASN A 42 20.84 1.10 -7.73
N THR A 43 21.16 -0.04 -7.12
CA THR A 43 22.55 -0.46 -6.83
C THR A 43 23.17 -1.24 -7.98
N ASN A 44 22.45 -2.21 -8.56
CA ASN A 44 23.06 -3.17 -9.49
C ASN A 44 23.04 -2.68 -10.94
N LEU A 45 22.01 -1.94 -11.33
CA LEU A 45 21.95 -1.31 -12.65
C LEU A 45 22.64 0.06 -12.69
N GLY A 46 23.06 0.60 -11.54
CA GLY A 46 23.82 1.83 -11.45
C GLY A 46 23.07 3.08 -11.92
N PHE A 47 21.74 3.00 -12.06
CA PHE A 47 20.92 4.15 -12.46
C PHE A 47 20.92 5.23 -11.38
N GLY A 48 21.15 4.86 -10.12
CA GLY A 48 21.06 5.75 -8.98
C GLY A 48 19.60 6.05 -8.60
N LEU A 49 19.42 6.46 -7.34
CA LEU A 49 18.11 6.57 -6.71
C LEU A 49 17.17 7.47 -7.50
N THR A 50 17.65 8.62 -7.98
CA THR A 50 16.85 9.60 -8.71
C THR A 50 16.33 9.07 -10.05
N VAL A 51 17.17 8.44 -10.87
CA VAL A 51 16.75 7.95 -12.20
C VAL A 51 15.79 6.77 -12.06
N THR A 52 16.08 5.84 -11.15
CA THR A 52 15.19 4.73 -10.81
C THR A 52 13.81 5.24 -10.37
N SER A 53 13.79 6.28 -9.53
CA SER A 53 12.55 6.90 -9.07
C SER A 53 11.72 7.48 -10.20
N TRP A 54 12.33 8.20 -11.14
CA TRP A 54 11.62 8.75 -12.30
C TRP A 54 11.05 7.65 -13.21
N ILE A 55 11.84 6.63 -13.51
CA ILE A 55 11.43 5.52 -14.38
C ILE A 55 10.26 4.75 -13.75
N MET A 56 10.40 4.35 -12.49
CA MET A 56 9.37 3.57 -11.78
C MET A 56 8.10 4.39 -11.55
N SER A 57 8.23 5.69 -11.25
CA SER A 57 7.07 6.59 -11.14
C SER A 57 6.34 6.75 -12.47
N ALA A 58 7.06 6.78 -13.60
CA ALA A 58 6.45 6.82 -14.92
C ALA A 58 5.68 5.52 -15.24
N PHE A 59 6.25 4.36 -14.93
CA PHE A 59 5.54 3.08 -15.06
C PHE A 59 4.30 3.01 -14.17
N LEU A 60 4.41 3.47 -12.92
CA LEU A 60 3.28 3.55 -12.01
C LEU A 60 2.17 4.47 -12.55
N ALA A 61 2.53 5.65 -13.06
CA ALA A 61 1.56 6.57 -13.64
C ALA A 61 0.80 5.93 -14.80
N VAL A 62 1.50 5.23 -15.72
CA VAL A 62 0.87 4.50 -16.81
C VAL A 62 -0.06 3.39 -16.28
N ALA A 63 0.40 2.59 -15.31
CA ALA A 63 -0.40 1.52 -14.73
C ALA A 63 -1.68 2.05 -14.06
N LEU A 64 -1.58 3.14 -13.31
CA LEU A 64 -2.73 3.79 -12.69
C LEU A 64 -3.68 4.35 -13.75
N ILE A 65 -3.20 5.04 -14.79
CA ILE A 65 -4.05 5.52 -15.89
C ILE A 65 -4.84 4.36 -16.50
N VAL A 66 -4.16 3.24 -16.77
CA VAL A 66 -4.81 2.03 -17.29
C VAL A 66 -5.83 1.48 -16.28
N GLN A 67 -5.50 1.42 -15.00
CA GLN A 67 -6.38 0.95 -13.92
C GLN A 67 -7.65 1.81 -13.80
N PHE A 68 -7.52 3.13 -13.76
CA PHE A 68 -8.66 4.07 -13.72
C PHE A 68 -9.52 3.98 -14.99
N ALA A 69 -8.93 3.70 -16.14
CA ALA A 69 -9.67 3.52 -17.40
C ALA A 69 -10.51 2.23 -17.44
N ARG A 70 -10.18 1.19 -16.65
CA ARG A 70 -10.95 -0.05 -16.61
C ARG A 70 -12.17 0.09 -15.69
N LYS A 71 -13.36 -0.23 -16.20
CA LYS A 71 -14.62 -0.16 -15.44
C LYS A 71 -14.89 -1.38 -14.54
N LYS A 72 -14.09 -2.44 -14.65
CA LYS A 72 -14.22 -3.70 -13.90
C LYS A 72 -12.87 -4.11 -13.35
N TYR A 73 -12.87 -4.93 -12.30
CA TYR A 73 -11.67 -5.55 -11.77
C TYR A 73 -10.97 -6.40 -12.85
N VAL A 74 -9.72 -6.07 -13.13
CA VAL A 74 -8.82 -6.89 -13.96
C VAL A 74 -7.63 -7.27 -13.08
N PRO A 75 -7.52 -8.54 -12.66
CA PRO A 75 -6.52 -8.97 -11.68
C PRO A 75 -5.08 -8.58 -12.04
N SER A 76 -4.68 -8.76 -13.30
CA SER A 76 -3.32 -8.45 -13.74
C SER A 76 -2.97 -6.97 -13.58
N ILE A 77 -3.85 -6.07 -14.03
CA ILE A 77 -3.62 -4.62 -13.97
C ILE A 77 -3.57 -4.15 -12.51
N TYR A 78 -4.47 -4.68 -11.68
CA TYR A 78 -4.52 -4.36 -10.26
C TYR A 78 -3.23 -4.76 -9.55
N TRP A 79 -2.77 -6.00 -9.72
CA TRP A 79 -1.57 -6.49 -9.04
C TRP A 79 -0.29 -5.86 -9.59
N ILE A 80 -0.21 -5.56 -10.89
CA ILE A 80 0.88 -4.76 -11.45
C ILE A 80 0.93 -3.38 -10.79
N SER A 81 -0.23 -2.74 -10.62
CA SER A 81 -0.31 -1.44 -9.93
C SER A 81 0.15 -1.54 -8.48
N VAL A 82 -0.27 -2.58 -7.75
CA VAL A 82 0.18 -2.81 -6.36
C VAL A 82 1.69 -3.01 -6.28
N VAL A 83 2.29 -3.82 -7.16
CA VAL A 83 3.75 -4.02 -7.20
C VAL A 83 4.45 -2.71 -7.53
N LEU A 84 4.02 -1.96 -8.54
CA LEU A 84 4.63 -0.68 -8.89
C LEU A 84 4.50 0.35 -7.77
N ILE A 85 3.38 0.38 -7.05
CA ILE A 85 3.21 1.23 -5.87
C ILE A 85 4.17 0.83 -4.76
N SER A 86 4.38 -0.46 -4.53
CA SER A 86 5.33 -0.90 -3.51
C SER A 86 6.75 -0.41 -3.82
N VAL A 87 7.21 -0.55 -5.07
CA VAL A 87 8.52 -0.05 -5.51
C VAL A 87 8.61 1.47 -5.34
N VAL A 88 7.63 2.21 -5.86
CA VAL A 88 7.65 3.69 -5.80
C VAL A 88 7.50 4.20 -4.38
N GLY A 89 6.72 3.55 -3.52
CA GLY A 89 6.57 3.90 -2.11
C GLY A 89 7.89 3.80 -1.35
N THR A 90 8.66 2.74 -1.58
CA THR A 90 10.03 2.58 -1.08
C THR A 90 10.90 3.73 -1.59
N LEU A 91 10.96 3.94 -2.91
CA LEU A 91 11.80 4.98 -3.51
C LEU A 91 11.46 6.39 -3.02
N ILE A 92 10.19 6.73 -2.79
CA ILE A 92 9.82 8.04 -2.22
C ILE A 92 10.43 8.19 -0.82
N THR A 93 10.37 7.14 0.00
CA THR A 93 10.93 7.14 1.35
C THR A 93 12.45 7.33 1.30
N ASP A 94 13.13 6.54 0.48
CA ASP A 94 14.59 6.60 0.31
C ASP A 94 15.02 7.98 -0.20
N ASN A 95 14.28 8.59 -1.13
CA ASN A 95 14.62 9.94 -1.59
C ASN A 95 14.51 10.99 -0.48
N LEU A 96 13.52 10.85 0.41
CA LEU A 96 13.38 11.77 1.54
C LEU A 96 14.54 11.60 2.53
N VAL A 97 14.95 10.37 2.80
CA VAL A 97 15.97 10.06 3.80
C VAL A 97 17.38 10.22 3.25
N ASP A 98 17.71 9.55 2.15
CA ASP A 98 19.07 9.45 1.62
C ASP A 98 19.46 10.64 0.76
N ASN A 99 18.57 11.10 -0.12
CA ASN A 99 18.84 12.23 -1.01
C ASN A 99 18.61 13.58 -0.33
N LEU A 100 17.54 13.70 0.46
CA LEU A 100 17.13 14.97 1.08
C LEU A 100 17.57 15.08 2.56
N GLY A 101 18.10 14.02 3.16
CA GLY A 101 18.62 14.03 4.53
C GLY A 101 17.54 14.19 5.61
N ILE A 102 16.27 13.93 5.30
CA ILE A 102 15.18 14.02 6.26
C ILE A 102 15.24 12.81 7.18
N SER A 103 15.24 13.04 8.50
CA SER A 103 15.31 11.94 9.46
C SER A 103 14.17 10.92 9.31
N LEU A 104 14.46 9.62 9.50
CA LEU A 104 13.47 8.55 9.49
C LEU A 104 12.26 8.80 10.41
N LYS A 105 12.48 9.41 11.58
CA LYS A 105 11.41 9.80 12.52
C LYS A 105 10.46 10.81 11.90
N ALA A 106 10.99 11.84 11.26
CA ALA A 106 10.19 12.88 10.60
C ALA A 106 9.43 12.30 9.38
N THR A 107 10.09 11.48 8.57
CA THR A 107 9.48 10.82 7.40
C THR A 107 8.35 9.88 7.81
N THR A 108 8.56 9.06 8.85
CA THR A 108 7.52 8.17 9.41
C THR A 108 6.32 8.97 9.93
N LEU A 109 6.57 10.04 10.71
CA LEU A 109 5.50 10.90 11.21
C LEU A 109 4.73 11.58 10.08
N PHE A 110 5.45 12.07 9.06
CA PHE A 110 4.87 12.70 7.89
C PHE A 110 3.91 11.76 7.16
N PHE A 111 4.35 10.54 6.81
CA PHE A 111 3.48 9.58 6.13
C PHE A 111 2.31 9.12 7.02
N GLY A 112 2.53 8.96 8.33
CA GLY A 112 1.45 8.65 9.28
C GLY A 112 0.38 9.74 9.30
N MET A 113 0.78 11.00 9.38
CA MET A 113 -0.13 12.15 9.35
C MET A 113 -0.82 12.28 7.99
N ALA A 114 -0.09 12.12 6.89
CA ALA A 114 -0.66 12.16 5.55
C ALA A 114 -1.71 11.05 5.33
N LEU A 115 -1.48 9.85 5.88
CA LEU A 115 -2.44 8.76 5.82
C LEU A 115 -3.69 9.06 6.66
N LEU A 116 -3.53 9.58 7.87
CA LEU A 116 -4.66 10.01 8.72
C LEU A 116 -5.50 11.09 8.05
N VAL A 117 -4.85 12.10 7.46
CA VAL A 117 -5.53 13.16 6.69
C VAL A 117 -6.26 12.56 5.50
N THR A 118 -5.64 11.62 4.78
CA THR A 118 -6.28 10.94 3.64
C THR A 118 -7.55 10.22 4.07
N PHE A 119 -7.53 9.48 5.18
CA PHE A 119 -8.74 8.83 5.72
C PHE A 119 -9.79 9.82 6.22
N ALA A 120 -9.37 10.90 6.90
CA ALA A 120 -10.29 11.94 7.37
C ALA A 120 -11.01 12.64 6.21
N VAL A 121 -10.27 13.01 5.16
CA VAL A 121 -10.82 13.65 3.95
C VAL A 121 -11.69 12.66 3.18
N TRP A 122 -11.26 11.40 3.02
CA TRP A 122 -12.07 10.37 2.38
C TRP A 122 -13.40 10.19 3.12
N TYR A 123 -13.38 10.04 4.44
CA TYR A 123 -14.60 9.92 5.23
C TYR A 123 -15.48 11.17 5.17
N ALA A 124 -14.89 12.38 5.18
CA ALA A 124 -15.66 13.62 5.08
C ALA A 124 -16.40 13.73 3.73
N VAL A 125 -15.78 13.29 2.63
CA VAL A 125 -16.31 13.40 1.27
C VAL A 125 -17.27 12.27 0.91
N GLU A 126 -16.91 11.02 1.23
CA GLU A 126 -17.66 9.83 0.80
C GLU A 126 -18.55 9.25 1.92
N ARG A 127 -18.37 9.70 3.17
CA ARG A 127 -19.08 9.23 4.37
C ARG A 127 -18.98 7.72 4.60
N THR A 128 -18.01 7.08 3.97
CA THR A 128 -17.67 5.67 4.12
C THR A 128 -16.19 5.46 3.81
N LEU A 129 -15.55 4.57 4.55
CA LEU A 129 -14.20 4.06 4.28
C LEU A 129 -14.24 2.65 3.66
N SER A 130 -15.43 2.20 3.23
CA SER A 130 -15.61 0.85 2.73
C SER A 130 -14.93 0.63 1.38
N ILE A 131 -13.92 -0.24 1.37
CA ILE A 131 -13.24 -0.74 0.17
C ILE A 131 -14.12 -1.66 -0.68
N HIS A 132 -15.29 -2.07 -0.18
CA HIS A 132 -16.22 -2.94 -0.91
C HIS A 132 -17.07 -2.18 -1.94
N THR A 133 -16.96 -0.85 -1.99
CA THR A 133 -17.82 0.01 -2.80
C THR A 133 -17.02 1.04 -3.61
N ILE A 134 -15.97 0.59 -4.31
CA ILE A 134 -15.14 1.43 -5.18
C ILE A 134 -15.71 1.40 -6.61
N TYR A 135 -16.74 2.21 -6.85
CA TYR A 135 -17.38 2.36 -8.16
C TYR A 135 -17.20 3.77 -8.77
N THR A 136 -16.66 4.75 -8.03
CA THR A 136 -16.36 6.09 -8.54
C THR A 136 -14.85 6.30 -8.66
N THR A 137 -14.43 7.09 -9.65
CA THR A 137 -13.02 7.49 -9.84
C THR A 137 -12.46 8.19 -8.60
N ARG A 138 -13.29 8.94 -7.86
CA ARG A 138 -12.88 9.62 -6.63
C ARG A 138 -12.53 8.63 -5.50
N ARG A 139 -13.39 7.63 -5.26
CA ARG A 139 -13.11 6.59 -4.25
C ARG A 139 -11.88 5.78 -4.63
N GLU A 140 -11.73 5.47 -5.92
CA GLU A 140 -10.55 4.78 -6.43
C GLU A 140 -9.27 5.60 -6.24
N ALA A 141 -9.33 6.93 -6.36
CA ALA A 141 -8.19 7.81 -6.07
C ALA A 141 -7.80 7.80 -4.59
N PHE A 142 -8.77 7.91 -3.67
CA PHE A 142 -8.49 7.78 -2.23
C PHE A 142 -7.91 6.42 -1.89
N TYR A 143 -8.43 5.36 -2.49
CA TYR A 143 -7.95 4.00 -2.31
C TYR A 143 -6.49 3.85 -2.72
N TRP A 144 -6.12 4.26 -3.94
CA TRP A 144 -4.74 4.14 -4.43
C TRP A 144 -3.77 5.07 -3.69
N LEU A 145 -4.22 6.28 -3.31
CA LEU A 145 -3.42 7.18 -2.47
C LEU A 145 -3.16 6.58 -1.09
N ALA A 146 -4.17 6.00 -0.45
CA ALA A 146 -4.00 5.34 0.84
C ALA A 146 -3.01 4.18 0.72
N ILE A 147 -3.09 3.36 -0.34
CA ILE A 147 -2.13 2.27 -0.56
C ILE A 147 -0.71 2.81 -0.69
N LEU A 148 -0.49 3.83 -1.53
CA LEU A 148 0.83 4.44 -1.70
C LEU A 148 1.40 4.95 -0.38
N LEU A 149 0.60 5.69 0.40
CA LEU A 149 1.01 6.21 1.70
C LEU A 149 1.27 5.11 2.72
N THR A 150 0.49 4.02 2.71
CA THR A 150 0.76 2.87 3.60
C THR A 150 2.04 2.14 3.26
N PHE A 151 2.40 2.05 1.97
CA PHE A 151 3.66 1.46 1.56
C PHE A 151 4.84 2.34 1.99
N ALA A 152 4.79 3.64 1.68
CA ALA A 152 5.85 4.57 2.09
C ALA A 152 5.99 4.65 3.64
N LEU A 153 4.87 4.67 4.37
CA LEU A 153 4.88 4.58 5.83
C LEU A 153 5.49 3.25 6.32
N GLY A 154 5.19 2.14 5.64
CA GLY A 154 5.71 0.82 5.95
C GLY A 154 7.23 0.77 5.83
N THR A 155 7.79 1.28 4.73
CA THR A 155 9.24 1.42 4.54
C THR A 155 9.84 2.31 5.62
N ALA A 156 9.34 3.55 5.78
CA ALA A 156 9.89 4.51 6.74
C ALA A 156 9.85 3.98 8.19
N GLY A 157 8.74 3.35 8.58
CA GLY A 157 8.55 2.77 9.91
C GLY A 157 9.38 1.51 10.12
N GLY A 158 9.56 0.70 9.08
CA GLY A 158 10.45 -0.46 9.05
C GLY A 158 11.90 -0.05 9.30
N ASP A 159 12.42 0.87 8.49
CA ASP A 159 13.80 1.38 8.60
C ASP A 159 14.02 2.17 9.88
N LEU A 160 13.02 2.94 10.33
CA LEU A 160 13.08 3.59 11.64
C LEU A 160 13.28 2.56 12.76
N THR A 161 12.59 1.43 12.69
CA THR A 161 12.65 0.39 13.72
C THR A 161 13.96 -0.41 13.61
N ALA A 162 14.33 -0.82 12.40
CA ALA A 162 15.50 -1.64 12.14
C ALA A 162 16.80 -0.85 12.30
N GLU A 163 16.91 0.28 11.62
CA GLU A 163 18.13 1.10 11.54
C GLU A 163 18.11 2.24 12.54
N GLY A 164 17.03 3.04 12.55
CA GLY A 164 16.93 4.24 13.38
C GLY A 164 16.93 3.98 14.89
N LEU A 165 16.38 2.85 15.33
CA LEU A 165 16.43 2.37 16.72
C LEU A 165 17.52 1.31 16.94
N GLY A 166 18.20 0.86 15.88
CA GLY A 166 19.28 -0.13 15.96
C GLY A 166 18.83 -1.54 16.36
N LEU A 167 17.55 -1.89 16.16
CA LEU A 167 17.03 -3.22 16.51
C LEU A 167 17.43 -4.29 15.50
N GLY A 168 17.69 -3.92 14.25
CA GLY A 168 17.92 -4.83 13.13
C GLY A 168 16.62 -5.35 12.49
N TYR A 169 16.70 -5.76 11.22
CA TYR A 169 15.54 -6.16 10.41
C TYR A 169 14.81 -7.42 10.95
N ALA A 170 15.53 -8.38 11.53
CA ALA A 170 14.92 -9.59 12.07
C ALA A 170 14.03 -9.28 13.28
N GLN A 171 14.52 -8.46 14.21
CA GLN A 171 13.79 -8.02 15.40
C GLN A 171 12.61 -7.11 15.02
N ALA A 172 12.82 -6.17 14.09
CA ALA A 172 11.74 -5.36 13.55
C ALA A 172 10.62 -6.24 12.96
N GLY A 173 10.98 -7.23 12.15
CA GLY A 173 10.04 -8.21 11.59
C GLY A 173 9.25 -8.97 12.65
N LEU A 174 9.90 -9.41 13.74
CA LEU A 174 9.21 -10.06 14.87
C LEU A 174 8.24 -9.12 15.58
N ILE A 175 8.60 -7.86 15.78
CA ILE A 175 7.73 -6.85 16.41
C ILE A 175 6.49 -6.62 15.55
N PHE A 176 6.64 -6.34 14.26
CA PHE A 176 5.50 -6.14 13.37
C PHE A 176 4.65 -7.41 13.21
N GLY A 177 5.28 -8.58 13.14
CA GLY A 177 4.58 -9.87 13.14
C GLY A 177 3.76 -10.09 14.41
N ALA A 178 4.30 -9.75 15.58
CA ALA A 178 3.57 -9.82 16.85
C ALA A 178 2.40 -8.82 16.90
N LEU A 179 2.59 -7.59 16.42
CA LEU A 179 1.51 -6.60 16.32
C LEU A 179 0.37 -7.09 15.43
N ILE A 180 0.68 -7.69 14.27
CA ILE A 180 -0.32 -8.31 13.39
C ILE A 180 -1.04 -9.46 14.12
N ALA A 181 -0.30 -10.30 14.84
CA ALA A 181 -0.89 -11.40 15.61
C ALA A 181 -1.83 -10.90 16.72
N VAL A 182 -1.50 -9.80 17.39
CA VAL A 182 -2.37 -9.16 18.40
C VAL A 182 -3.67 -8.66 17.76
N VAL A 183 -3.59 -8.00 16.60
CA VAL A 183 -4.78 -7.54 15.86
C VAL A 183 -5.62 -8.73 15.41
N ALA A 184 -5.01 -9.78 14.88
CA ALA A 184 -5.70 -11.01 14.51
C ALA A 184 -6.39 -11.67 15.72
N PHE A 185 -5.71 -11.70 16.87
CA PHE A 185 -6.28 -12.20 18.11
C PHE A 185 -7.50 -11.37 18.56
N ALA A 186 -7.39 -10.03 18.55
CA ALA A 186 -8.50 -9.15 18.89
C ALA A 186 -9.70 -9.35 17.96
N TYR A 187 -9.47 -9.54 16.66
CA TYR A 187 -10.53 -9.80 15.70
C TYR A 187 -11.22 -11.15 15.94
N TYR A 188 -10.46 -12.25 16.01
CA TYR A 188 -11.05 -13.60 16.07
C TYR A 188 -11.57 -13.98 17.46
N PHE A 189 -10.91 -13.54 18.53
CA PHE A 189 -11.25 -13.94 19.90
C PHE A 189 -12.06 -12.88 20.64
N LEU A 190 -11.76 -11.59 20.44
CA LEU A 190 -12.49 -10.50 21.10
C LEU A 190 -13.67 -9.99 20.27
N LYS A 191 -13.84 -10.47 19.02
CA LYS A 191 -14.90 -10.04 18.08
C LYS A 191 -14.95 -8.53 17.91
N MET A 192 -13.78 -7.88 17.94
CA MET A 192 -13.68 -6.46 17.65
C MET A 192 -13.81 -6.27 16.14
N ASP A 193 -15.01 -5.90 15.69
CA ASP A 193 -15.27 -5.62 14.28
C ASP A 193 -14.63 -4.31 13.84
N ALA A 194 -14.22 -4.27 12.57
CA ALA A 194 -13.87 -3.03 11.88
C ALA A 194 -15.19 -2.31 11.54
N VAL A 195 -15.47 -1.24 12.30
CA VAL A 195 -16.59 -0.27 12.20
C VAL A 195 -17.50 -0.41 10.97
#